data_AF-A0A933A0I9-F1
#
_entry.id   AF-A0A933A0I9-F1
#
_cell.length_a   1.000
_cell.length_b   1.000
_cell.length_c   1.000
_cell.angle_alpha   90.00
_cell.angle_beta   90.00
_cell.angle_gamma   90.00
#
_symmetry.space_group_name_H-M   'P 1'
#
loop_
_entity.id
_entity.type
_entity.pdbx_description
1 polymer ?
#
loop_
_entity_poly.entity_id
_entity_poly.type
_entity_poly.pdbx_seq_one_letter_code
_entity_poly.pdbx_strand_id
1 'polypeptide(L)'
;TRGERERRTVPLSSLGAPETEDASPSVDPERFLPGDHRWAGHWAHPPRRWDETVEERFVSRETVAYIHTVIATLPPTQRQVITLRDVEGWTSDEVCGLLGVTETNQRVLLHRARSRVRSALERYLSGE
;
A
#
# COMPACT_ATOMS: atom_id res chain seq x y z
N THR A 1 -34.96 -5.54 6.75
CA THR A 1 -34.68 -4.80 5.49
C THR A 1 -33.21 -4.42 5.49
N ARG A 2 -32.50 -4.67 4.38
CA ARG A 2 -31.03 -4.56 4.26
C ARG A 2 -30.47 -3.12 4.48
N GLY A 3 -31.33 -2.11 4.58
CA GLY A 3 -30.97 -0.70 4.77
C GLY A 3 -30.71 -0.24 6.20
N GLU A 4 -30.93 -1.06 7.24
CA GLU A 4 -30.69 -0.65 8.63
C GLU A 4 -29.28 -0.99 9.15
N ARG A 5 -28.61 -1.98 8.53
CA ARG A 5 -27.24 -2.39 8.89
C ARG A 5 -26.13 -1.52 8.28
N GLU A 6 -26.42 -0.79 7.20
CA GLU A 6 -25.45 0.11 6.55
C GLU A 6 -25.14 1.37 7.39
N ARG A 7 -25.98 1.70 8.38
CA ARG A 7 -25.75 2.85 9.29
C ARG A 7 -24.55 2.69 10.22
N ARG A 8 -23.91 1.52 10.26
CA ARG A 8 -22.70 1.23 11.07
C ARG A 8 -21.44 1.01 10.26
N THR A 9 -21.52 1.01 8.93
CA THR A 9 -20.37 0.83 8.05
C THR A 9 -20.11 2.13 7.33
N VAL A 10 -19.16 2.90 7.82
CA VAL A 10 -18.58 4.00 7.04
C VAL A 10 -17.63 3.36 6.04
N PRO A 11 -17.85 3.48 4.72
CA PRO A 11 -16.88 3.01 3.75
C PRO A 11 -15.55 3.69 4.03
N LEU A 12 -14.44 2.95 3.91
CA LEU A 12 -13.11 3.45 4.28
C LEU A 12 -12.75 4.77 3.58
N SER A 13 -13.33 5.02 2.40
CA SER A 13 -13.22 6.27 1.63
C SER A 13 -13.90 7.49 2.26
N SER A 14 -14.85 7.30 3.17
CA SER A 14 -15.61 8.36 3.86
C SER A 14 -15.05 8.73 5.23
N LEU A 15 -14.11 7.95 5.78
CA LEU A 15 -13.32 8.39 6.93
C LEU A 15 -12.33 9.43 6.40
N GLY A 16 -12.62 10.70 6.64
CA GLY A 16 -11.79 11.82 6.22
C GLY A 16 -10.33 11.52 6.48
N ALA A 17 -9.57 11.31 5.41
CA ALA A 17 -8.13 11.30 5.51
C ALA A 17 -7.75 12.69 6.07
N PRO A 18 -7.04 12.80 7.20
CA PRO A 18 -6.38 14.06 7.52
C PRO A 18 -5.51 14.35 6.32
N GLU A 19 -5.89 15.35 5.52
CA GLU A 19 -5.29 15.78 4.25
C GLU A 19 -4.07 14.95 3.88
N THR A 20 -4.28 13.69 3.46
CA THR A 20 -3.14 12.87 3.12
C THR A 20 -2.62 13.51 1.85
N GLU A 21 -1.40 14.04 1.89
CA GLU A 21 -0.72 14.78 0.82
C GLU A 21 -0.83 14.12 -0.57
N ASP A 22 -1.24 12.86 -0.62
CA ASP A 22 -1.49 12.10 -1.83
C ASP A 22 -2.86 11.38 -1.79
N ALA A 23 -3.81 11.91 -2.57
CA ALA A 23 -5.14 11.32 -2.80
C ALA A 23 -5.12 10.18 -3.83
N SER A 24 -3.95 9.86 -4.40
CA SER A 24 -3.82 8.80 -5.41
C SER A 24 -4.19 7.42 -4.83
N PRO A 25 -4.85 6.57 -5.64
CA PRO A 25 -5.19 5.22 -5.21
C PRO A 25 -3.92 4.41 -4.89
N SER A 26 -4.02 3.51 -3.90
CA SER A 26 -2.88 2.68 -3.46
C SER A 26 -2.38 1.73 -4.55
N VAL A 27 -3.28 1.34 -5.46
CA VAL A 27 -3.05 0.42 -6.57
C VAL A 27 -3.73 1.02 -7.79
N ASP A 28 -3.11 0.85 -8.96
CA ASP A 28 -3.67 1.30 -10.24
C ASP A 28 -5.09 0.74 -10.45
N PRO A 29 -6.12 1.59 -10.65
CA PRO A 29 -7.48 1.16 -10.94
C PRO A 29 -7.60 0.22 -12.13
N GLU A 30 -6.72 0.30 -13.13
CA GLU A 30 -6.72 -0.58 -14.31
C GLU A 30 -6.37 -2.04 -13.97
N ARG A 31 -5.90 -2.32 -12.75
CA ARG A 31 -5.72 -3.68 -12.26
C ARG A 31 -7.03 -4.37 -11.89
N PHE A 32 -8.13 -3.64 -11.83
CA PHE A 32 -9.45 -4.19 -11.51
C PHE A 32 -10.35 -4.25 -12.74
N LEU A 33 -11.27 -5.22 -12.75
CA LEU A 33 -12.27 -5.33 -13.80
C LEU A 33 -13.20 -4.11 -13.77
N PRO A 34 -13.53 -3.54 -14.95
CA PRO A 34 -14.34 -2.33 -15.06
C PRO A 34 -15.80 -2.55 -14.65
N GLY A 35 -16.52 -1.45 -14.44
CA GLY A 35 -17.90 -1.44 -13.90
C GLY A 35 -18.95 -2.13 -14.75
N ASP A 36 -18.71 -2.27 -16.06
CA ASP A 36 -19.55 -2.98 -17.01
C ASP A 36 -19.31 -4.51 -17.01
N HIS A 37 -18.32 -4.99 -16.27
CA HIS A 37 -18.04 -6.41 -16.11
C HIS A 37 -18.93 -7.04 -15.04
N ARG A 38 -19.41 -8.28 -15.25
CA ARG A 38 -20.18 -9.05 -14.25
C ARG A 38 -19.43 -9.32 -12.92
N TRP A 39 -18.13 -9.08 -12.91
CA TRP A 39 -17.22 -9.19 -11.76
C TRP A 39 -16.46 -7.88 -11.55
N ALA A 40 -17.12 -6.74 -11.78
CA ALA A 40 -16.56 -5.43 -11.54
C ALA A 40 -15.90 -5.33 -10.15
N GLY A 41 -14.73 -4.72 -10.08
CA GLY A 41 -13.96 -4.59 -8.84
C GLY A 41 -13.16 -5.82 -8.42
N HIS A 42 -13.29 -6.96 -9.11
CA HIS A 42 -12.35 -8.07 -8.96
C HIS A 42 -11.03 -7.78 -9.69
N TRP A 43 -9.95 -8.48 -9.34
CA TRP A 43 -8.67 -8.35 -10.02
C TRP A 43 -8.77 -8.78 -11.49
N ALA A 44 -8.39 -7.88 -12.41
CA ALA A 44 -8.05 -8.20 -13.79
C ALA A 44 -6.57 -8.63 -13.89
N HIS A 45 -5.70 -7.89 -13.19
CA HIS A 45 -4.26 -8.12 -13.16
C HIS A 45 -3.80 -8.21 -11.69
N PRO A 46 -3.91 -9.39 -11.05
CA PRO A 46 -3.50 -9.53 -9.66
C PRO A 46 -1.99 -9.32 -9.50
N PRO A 47 -1.53 -8.80 -8.35
CA PRO A 47 -0.11 -8.70 -8.05
C PRO A 47 0.56 -10.08 -8.17
N ARG A 48 1.74 -10.14 -8.78
CA ARG A 48 2.49 -11.40 -8.93
C ARG A 48 2.86 -11.96 -7.58
N ARG A 49 2.82 -13.27 -7.40
CA ARG A 49 3.21 -13.85 -6.12
C ARG A 49 4.72 -13.73 -5.93
N TRP A 50 5.13 -13.58 -4.68
CA TRP A 50 6.55 -13.39 -4.35
C TRP A 50 7.36 -14.64 -4.69
N ASP A 51 6.88 -15.83 -4.34
CA ASP A 51 7.50 -17.12 -4.67
C ASP A 51 7.78 -17.31 -6.17
N GLU A 52 6.95 -16.76 -7.06
CA GLU A 52 7.17 -16.79 -8.52
C GLU A 52 8.25 -15.81 -9.01
N THR A 53 8.69 -14.87 -8.16
CA THR A 53 9.72 -13.85 -8.45
C THR A 53 10.98 -13.99 -7.58
N VAL A 54 10.93 -14.82 -6.53
CA VAL A 54 11.86 -14.79 -5.39
C VAL A 54 13.12 -15.63 -5.58
N GLU A 55 13.13 -16.66 -6.42
CA GLU A 55 14.19 -17.68 -6.32
C GLU A 55 15.61 -17.22 -6.70
N GLU A 56 15.79 -16.11 -7.44
CA GLU A 56 17.15 -15.63 -7.78
C GLU A 56 17.43 -14.13 -7.59
N ARG A 57 16.43 -13.24 -7.59
CA ARG A 57 16.68 -11.77 -7.69
C ARG A 57 16.53 -10.98 -6.39
N PHE A 58 15.86 -11.53 -5.38
CA PHE A 58 15.64 -10.83 -4.11
C PHE A 58 16.86 -10.81 -3.17
N VAL A 59 17.93 -11.53 -3.53
CA VAL A 59 19.17 -11.62 -2.76
C VAL A 59 20.21 -10.58 -3.20
N SER A 60 19.97 -9.84 -4.29
CA SER A 60 20.94 -8.86 -4.76
C SER A 60 20.90 -7.58 -3.90
N ARG A 61 22.08 -7.06 -3.57
CA ARG A 61 22.24 -5.73 -2.95
C ARG A 61 21.58 -4.62 -3.79
N GLU A 62 21.50 -4.85 -5.10
CA GLU A 62 20.86 -3.94 -6.06
C GLU A 62 19.34 -3.84 -5.83
N THR A 63 18.65 -4.97 -5.63
CA THR A 63 17.21 -5.00 -5.32
C THR A 63 16.92 -4.25 -4.02
N VAL A 64 17.74 -4.46 -2.99
CA VAL A 64 17.61 -3.74 -1.71
C VAL A 64 17.84 -2.25 -1.89
N ALA A 65 18.89 -1.85 -2.62
CA ALA A 65 19.15 -0.45 -2.92
C ALA A 65 17.97 0.18 -3.69
N TYR A 66 17.42 -0.52 -4.68
CA TYR A 66 16.24 -0.06 -5.42
C TYR A 66 15.04 0.16 -4.49
N ILE A 67 14.74 -0.77 -3.58
CA ILE A 67 13.67 -0.60 -2.57
C ILE A 67 13.88 0.68 -1.76
N HIS A 68 15.10 0.95 -1.30
CA HIS A 68 15.40 2.19 -0.57
C HIS A 68 15.18 3.44 -1.44
N THR A 69 15.54 3.41 -2.73
CA THR A 69 15.26 4.54 -3.63
C THR A 69 13.76 4.78 -3.79
N VAL A 70 12.95 3.73 -3.92
CA VAL A 70 11.49 3.84 -4.01
C VAL A 70 10.89 4.36 -2.70
N ILE A 71 11.35 3.88 -1.54
CA ILE A 71 10.90 4.39 -0.24
C ILE A 71 11.20 5.89 -0.12
N ALA A 72 12.33 6.35 -0.66
CA ALA A 72 12.71 7.77 -0.62
C ALA A 72 11.78 8.68 -1.43
N THR A 73 11.12 8.17 -2.48
CA THR A 73 10.16 8.93 -3.32
C THR A 73 8.73 8.94 -2.78
N LEU A 74 8.44 8.17 -1.73
CA LEU A 74 7.11 8.16 -1.11
C LEU A 74 6.77 9.51 -0.45
N PRO A 75 5.48 9.86 -0.35
CA PRO A 75 5.04 10.98 0.47
C PRO A 75 5.61 10.89 1.90
N PRO A 76 6.05 12.00 2.51
CA PRO A 76 6.73 12.06 3.79
C PRO A 76 6.18 11.13 4.87
N THR A 77 4.87 11.17 5.14
CA THR A 77 4.23 10.37 6.19
C THR A 77 4.20 8.88 5.84
N GLN A 78 4.04 8.52 4.57
CA GLN A 78 4.09 7.13 4.12
C GLN A 78 5.50 6.55 4.26
N ARG A 79 6.52 7.34 3.88
CA ARG A 79 7.94 7.00 4.05
C ARG A 79 8.28 6.75 5.51
N GLN A 80 7.89 7.67 6.40
CA GLN A 80 8.13 7.52 7.84
C GLN A 80 7.49 6.24 8.40
N VAL A 81 6.22 6.00 8.06
CA VAL A 81 5.48 4.82 8.55
C VAL A 81 6.12 3.50 8.08
N ILE A 82 6.49 3.39 6.79
CA ILE A 82 7.10 2.15 6.27
C ILE A 82 8.52 1.95 6.80
N THR A 83 9.32 3.00 6.93
CA THR A 83 10.66 2.90 7.50
C THR A 83 10.58 2.38 8.94
N LEU A 84 9.76 2.99 9.79
CA LEU A 84 9.68 2.58 11.19
C LEU A 84 9.11 1.15 11.34
N ARG A 85 8.07 0.79 10.57
CA ARG A 85 7.40 -0.50 10.71
C ARG A 85 8.12 -1.68 10.06
N ASP A 86 8.62 -1.48 8.85
CA ASP A 86 9.10 -2.59 8.00
C ASP A 86 10.62 -2.66 7.97
N VAL A 87 11.32 -1.54 8.17
CA VAL A 87 12.79 -1.49 8.17
C VAL A 87 13.34 -1.56 9.60
N GLU A 88 12.83 -0.72 10.50
CA GLU A 88 13.31 -0.61 11.89
C GLU A 88 12.57 -1.54 12.87
N GLY A 89 11.45 -2.14 12.45
CA GLY A 89 10.72 -3.14 13.24
C GLY A 89 9.92 -2.61 14.44
N TRP A 90 9.63 -1.30 14.50
CA TRP A 90 8.85 -0.69 15.59
C TRP A 90 7.43 -1.23 15.62
N THR A 91 6.78 -1.24 16.77
CA THR A 91 5.36 -1.62 16.92
C THR A 91 4.41 -0.58 16.32
N SER A 92 3.15 -0.96 16.08
CA SER A 92 2.14 -0.01 15.60
C SER A 92 1.91 1.13 16.59
N ASP A 93 1.88 0.80 17.88
CA ASP A 93 1.59 1.76 18.94
C ASP A 93 2.73 2.78 19.11
N GLU A 94 3.99 2.34 19.05
CA GLU A 94 5.15 3.23 19.07
C GLU A 94 5.14 4.20 17.88
N VAL A 95 4.79 3.71 16.68
CA VAL A 95 4.70 4.55 15.47
C VAL A 95 3.55 5.53 15.56
N CYS A 96 2.39 5.11 16.06
CA CYS A 96 1.24 6.00 16.26
C CYS A 96 1.56 7.10 17.29
N GLY A 97 2.19 6.72 18.41
CA GLY A 97 2.62 7.65 19.45
C GLY A 97 3.67 8.65 18.94
N LEU A 98 4.66 8.18 18.16
CA LEU A 98 5.72 9.04 17.63
C LEU A 98 5.21 10.01 16.56
N LEU A 99 4.36 9.55 15.64
CA LEU A 99 3.91 10.34 14.48
C LEU A 99 2.60 11.10 14.74
N GLY A 100 1.96 10.89 15.89
CA GLY A 100 0.68 11.55 16.22
C GLY A 100 -0.48 11.12 15.31
N VAL A 101 -0.43 9.90 14.76
CA VAL A 101 -1.46 9.34 13.88
C VAL A 101 -2.31 8.30 14.59
N THR A 102 -3.56 8.13 14.17
CA THR A 102 -4.42 7.05 14.67
C THR A 102 -3.98 5.69 14.12
N GLU A 103 -4.27 4.62 14.84
CA GLU A 103 -4.00 3.25 14.39
C GLU A 103 -4.60 2.94 13.01
N THR A 104 -5.83 3.40 12.75
CA THR A 104 -6.48 3.28 11.44
C THR A 104 -5.72 4.03 10.36
N ASN A 105 -5.30 5.27 10.62
CA ASN A 105 -4.56 6.06 9.64
C ASN A 105 -3.18 5.44 9.37
N GLN A 106 -2.50 4.96 10.42
CA GLN A 106 -1.23 4.24 10.30
C GLN A 106 -1.34 3.02 9.39
N ARG A 107 -2.40 2.20 9.55
CA ARG A 107 -2.66 1.03 8.70
C ARG A 107 -2.86 1.42 7.24
N VAL A 108 -3.61 2.50 6.98
CA VAL A 108 -3.86 3.02 5.64
C VAL A 108 -2.57 3.53 5.00
N LEU A 109 -1.78 4.32 5.72
CA LEU A 109 -0.50 4.85 5.26
C LEU A 109 0.50 3.73 4.95
N LEU A 110 0.61 2.74 5.84
CA LEU A 110 1.49 1.60 5.65
C LEU A 110 1.08 0.74 4.45
N HIS A 111 -0.22 0.49 4.29
CA HIS A 111 -0.74 -0.23 3.12
C HIS A 111 -0.41 0.52 1.82
N ARG A 112 -0.67 1.83 1.77
CA ARG A 112 -0.35 2.70 0.63
C ARG A 112 1.15 2.67 0.28
N ALA A 113 2.01 2.77 1.29
CA ALA A 113 3.46 2.71 1.11
C ALA A 113 3.89 1.36 0.51
N ARG A 114 3.43 0.25 1.10
CA ARG A 114 3.75 -1.11 0.64
C ARG A 114 3.26 -1.39 -0.78
N SER A 115 2.05 -0.93 -1.13
CA SER A 115 1.49 -1.13 -2.48
C SER A 115 2.32 -0.40 -3.53
N ARG A 116 2.79 0.84 -3.25
CA ARG A 116 3.68 1.59 -4.14
C ARG A 116 5.04 0.90 -4.30
N VAL A 117 5.67 0.50 -3.19
CA VAL A 117 6.96 -0.22 -3.21
C VAL A 117 6.84 -1.51 -4.02
N ARG A 118 5.78 -2.30 -3.79
CA ARG A 118 5.52 -3.53 -4.53
C ARG A 118 5.35 -3.27 -6.02
N SER A 119 4.56 -2.27 -6.41
CA SER A 119 4.32 -1.96 -7.82
C SER A 119 5.59 -1.52 -8.55
N ALA A 120 6.45 -0.72 -7.91
CA ALA A 120 7.74 -0.33 -8.49
C ALA A 120 8.66 -1.53 -8.66
N LEU A 121 8.70 -2.39 -7.65
CA LEU A 121 9.52 -3.58 -7.64
C LEU A 121 9.06 -4.64 -8.65
N GLU A 122 7.75 -4.82 -8.83
CA GLU A 122 7.18 -5.68 -9.89
C GLU A 122 7.64 -5.24 -11.29
N ARG A 123 7.70 -3.92 -11.55
CA ARG A 123 8.20 -3.37 -12.83
C ARG A 123 9.70 -3.60 -13.00
N TYR A 124 10.48 -3.22 -11.99
CA TYR A 124 11.94 -3.40 -11.98
C TYR A 124 12.35 -4.87 -12.21
N LEU A 125 11.67 -5.81 -11.55
CA LEU A 125 11.94 -7.24 -11.72
C LEU A 125 11.44 -7.80 -13.05
N SER A 126 10.42 -7.19 -13.66
CA SER A 126 9.93 -7.56 -14.99
C SER A 126 10.81 -7.01 -16.12
N GLY A 127 11.75 -6.10 -15.82
CA GLY A 127 12.65 -5.49 -16.79
C GLY A 127 12.07 -4.27 -17.51
N GLU A 128 10.99 -3.69 -16.99
CA GLU A 128 10.44 -2.39 -17.39
C GLU A 128 11.05 -1.25 -16.57
#